data_AF-A0A971K0T7-F1
#
_entry.id   AF-A0A971K0T7-F1
#
_cell.length_a   1.000
_cell.length_b   1.000
_cell.length_c   1.000
_cell.angle_alpha   90.00
_cell.angle_beta   90.00
_cell.angle_gamma   90.00
#
_symmetry.space_group_name_H-M   'P 1'
#
loop_
_entity.id
_entity.type
_entity.pdbx_description
1 polymer ?
#
loop_
_entity_poly.entity_id
_entity_poly.type
_entity_poly.pdbx_seq_one_letter_code
_entity_poly.pdbx_strand_id
1 'polypeptide(L)'
;MISEPVLFETLKASIKQFEHEDSMLLSWPKAKASIAHALAMHITENITLPSDDLFIDIMAEGADVVVHDRNGTLLLALVISTTYLTAAQQAQLRNLKERECTLVFGIAFLKEKEYHLLYRVRRDAVDYYHYRKHNQSVVRLRERDHGSDEGQLLLGIGTKQKKKKNATPDR
;
A
#
# COMPACT_ATOMS: atom_id res chain seq x y z
N MET A 1 -21.46 11.07 0.19
CA MET A 1 -20.28 10.43 0.81
C MET A 1 -19.83 9.30 -0.09
N ILE A 2 -18.57 9.28 -0.51
CA ILE A 2 -18.04 8.30 -1.45
C ILE A 2 -17.84 6.98 -0.72
N SER A 3 -18.30 5.89 -1.33
CA SER A 3 -18.23 4.57 -0.70
C SER A 3 -16.88 3.91 -0.92
N GLU A 4 -16.47 3.07 0.04
CA GLU A 4 -15.22 2.30 -0.03
C GLU A 4 -15.11 1.43 -1.31
N PRO A 5 -16.17 0.74 -1.79
CA PRO A 5 -16.10 -0.02 -3.05
C PRO A 5 -15.78 0.85 -4.27
N VAL A 6 -16.30 2.08 -4.33
CA VAL A 6 -16.01 3.01 -5.43
C VAL A 6 -14.55 3.42 -5.40
N LEU A 7 -14.02 3.80 -4.24
CA LEU A 7 -12.60 4.15 -4.08
C LEU A 7 -11.68 2.99 -4.43
N PHE A 8 -12.07 1.76 -4.08
CA PHE A 8 -11.29 0.57 -4.39
C PHE A 8 -11.26 0.27 -5.90
N GLU A 9 -12.39 0.37 -6.60
CA GLU A 9 -12.40 0.19 -8.06
C GLU A 9 -11.66 1.31 -8.78
N THR A 10 -11.77 2.57 -8.32
CA THR A 10 -10.93 3.68 -8.81
C THR A 10 -9.45 3.35 -8.64
N LEU A 11 -9.02 2.96 -7.44
CA LEU A 11 -7.62 2.59 -7.18
C LEU A 11 -7.14 1.45 -8.09
N LYS A 12 -7.97 0.42 -8.27
CA LYS A 12 -7.65 -0.73 -9.13
C LYS A 12 -7.51 -0.33 -10.59
N ALA A 13 -8.38 0.55 -11.09
CA ALA A 13 -8.27 1.12 -12.42
C ALA A 13 -6.99 1.96 -12.57
N SER A 14 -6.67 2.78 -11.57
CA SER A 14 -5.45 3.59 -11.56
C SER A 14 -4.17 2.76 -11.52
N ILE A 15 -4.12 1.67 -10.74
CA ILE A 15 -2.98 0.73 -10.74
C ILE A 15 -2.84 0.06 -12.11
N LYS A 16 -3.97 -0.31 -12.73
CA LYS A 16 -3.97 -0.89 -14.09
C LYS A 16 -3.37 0.07 -15.12
N GLN A 17 -3.78 1.33 -15.09
CA GLN A 17 -3.28 2.35 -16.01
C GLN A 17 -1.80 2.66 -15.74
N PHE A 18 -1.42 2.80 -14.47
CA PHE A 18 -0.01 2.93 -14.06
C PHE A 18 0.86 1.79 -14.58
N GLU A 19 0.43 0.53 -14.46
CA GLU A 19 1.20 -0.60 -14.97
C GLU A 19 1.39 -0.54 -16.49
N HIS A 20 0.38 -0.03 -17.21
CA HIS A 20 0.42 0.09 -18.66
C HIS A 20 1.32 1.24 -19.14
N GLU A 21 1.23 2.40 -18.50
CA GLU A 21 1.81 3.65 -19.00
C GLU A 21 3.12 4.04 -18.27
N ASP A 22 3.21 3.73 -16.98
CA ASP A 22 4.22 4.30 -16.07
C ASP A 22 5.07 3.25 -15.33
N SER A 23 4.90 1.96 -15.61
CA SER A 23 5.64 0.89 -14.92
C SER A 23 7.18 1.02 -15.06
N MET A 24 7.65 1.76 -16.06
CA MET A 24 9.07 2.11 -16.19
C MET A 24 9.61 2.89 -14.98
N LEU A 25 8.78 3.68 -14.29
CA LEU A 25 9.15 4.44 -13.09
C LEU A 25 9.62 3.52 -11.95
N LEU A 26 9.15 2.27 -11.92
CA LEU A 26 9.58 1.27 -10.93
C LEU A 26 11.07 0.91 -11.03
N SER A 27 11.70 1.24 -12.16
CA SER A 27 13.13 1.03 -12.37
C SER A 27 14.01 2.22 -11.96
N TRP A 28 13.41 3.39 -11.73
CA TRP A 28 14.15 4.61 -11.48
C TRP A 28 14.66 4.66 -10.03
N PRO A 29 15.87 5.21 -9.80
CA PRO A 29 16.36 5.42 -8.45
C PRO A 29 15.54 6.50 -7.75
N LYS A 30 15.13 6.24 -6.50
CA LYS A 30 14.36 7.19 -5.66
C LYS A 30 13.06 7.70 -6.31
N ALA A 31 12.39 6.87 -7.10
CA ALA A 31 11.21 7.23 -7.88
C ALA A 31 9.91 7.41 -7.09
N LYS A 32 9.93 7.39 -5.76
CA LYS A 32 8.72 7.35 -4.93
C LYS A 32 7.76 8.50 -5.24
N ALA A 33 8.29 9.71 -5.37
CA ALA A 33 7.51 10.89 -5.72
C ALA A 33 6.93 10.83 -7.14
N SER A 34 7.71 10.34 -8.11
CA SER A 34 7.25 10.15 -9.49
C SER A 34 6.13 9.11 -9.58
N ILE A 35 6.27 7.99 -8.86
CA ILE A 35 5.24 6.93 -8.79
C ILE A 35 3.96 7.49 -8.14
N ALA A 36 4.10 8.21 -7.03
CA ALA A 36 2.97 8.83 -6.35
C ALA A 36 2.24 9.84 -7.24
N HIS A 37 3.00 10.68 -7.96
CA HIS A 37 2.44 11.63 -8.92
C HIS A 37 1.70 10.92 -10.06
N ALA A 38 2.30 9.92 -10.69
CA ALA A 38 1.65 9.15 -11.75
C ALA A 38 0.35 8.50 -11.26
N LEU A 39 0.36 7.87 -10.09
CA LEU A 39 -0.85 7.32 -9.49
C LEU A 39 -1.89 8.39 -9.17
N ALA A 40 -1.49 9.55 -8.65
CA ALA A 40 -2.41 10.67 -8.38
C ALA A 40 -3.11 11.16 -9.66
N MET A 41 -2.38 11.25 -10.77
CA MET A 41 -2.95 11.56 -12.09
C MET A 41 -3.98 10.50 -12.51
N HIS A 42 -3.60 9.22 -12.44
CA HIS A 42 -4.50 8.11 -12.78
C HIS A 42 -5.71 8.03 -11.86
N ILE A 43 -5.61 8.44 -10.59
CA ILE A 43 -6.76 8.50 -9.68
C ILE A 43 -7.69 9.63 -10.09
N THR A 44 -7.16 10.81 -10.42
CA THR A 44 -7.94 11.94 -10.94
C THR A 44 -8.72 11.56 -12.20
N GLU A 45 -8.11 10.82 -13.12
CA GLU A 45 -8.76 10.41 -14.37
C GLU A 45 -9.84 9.33 -14.18
N ASN A 46 -9.61 8.40 -13.23
CA ASN A 46 -10.51 7.27 -13.01
C ASN A 46 -11.58 7.53 -11.95
N ILE A 47 -11.58 8.70 -11.30
CA ILE A 47 -12.63 9.04 -10.33
C ILE A 47 -13.89 9.46 -11.08
N THR A 48 -14.97 8.71 -10.91
CA THR A 48 -16.22 8.89 -11.65
C THR A 48 -17.20 9.86 -10.97
N LEU A 49 -16.70 10.65 -10.01
CA LEU A 49 -17.48 11.54 -9.17
C LEU A 49 -17.32 12.98 -9.64
N PRO A 50 -18.25 13.89 -9.26
CA PRO A 50 -18.08 15.32 -9.54
C PRO A 50 -16.75 15.78 -8.94
N SER A 51 -15.81 16.14 -9.81
CA SER A 51 -14.42 16.49 -9.46
C SER A 51 -14.30 17.78 -8.65
N ASP A 52 -15.34 18.61 -8.63
CA ASP A 52 -15.29 19.97 -8.07
C ASP A 52 -15.14 20.02 -6.54
N ASP A 53 -15.31 18.88 -5.85
CA ASP A 53 -15.19 18.77 -4.39
C ASP A 53 -14.04 17.87 -3.92
N LEU A 54 -13.21 17.36 -4.84
CA LEU A 54 -12.15 16.40 -4.54
C LEU A 54 -10.77 16.97 -4.83
N PHE A 55 -9.89 16.78 -3.87
CA PHE A 55 -8.50 17.25 -3.92
C PHE A 55 -7.57 16.05 -3.74
N ILE A 56 -6.47 16.06 -4.48
CA ILE A 56 -5.43 15.05 -4.39
C ILE A 56 -4.10 15.71 -4.05
N ASP A 57 -3.58 15.36 -2.88
CA ASP A 57 -2.28 15.80 -2.41
C ASP A 57 -1.26 14.67 -2.52
N ILE A 58 -0.01 15.05 -2.82
CA ILE A 58 1.12 14.14 -2.98
C ILE A 58 2.12 14.41 -1.84
N MET A 59 2.62 13.35 -1.21
CA MET A 59 3.51 13.42 -0.03
C MET A 59 2.92 14.20 1.16
N ALA A 60 1.60 14.14 1.35
CA ALA A 60 0.89 14.88 2.39
C ALA A 60 0.32 13.94 3.47
N GLU A 61 0.07 14.48 4.66
CA GLU A 61 -0.66 13.81 5.75
C GLU A 61 -0.08 12.46 6.20
N GLY A 62 1.22 12.25 5.96
CA GLY A 62 1.91 10.99 6.28
C GLY A 62 1.66 9.88 5.27
N ALA A 63 1.06 10.18 4.12
CA ALA A 63 0.90 9.28 2.98
C ALA A 63 1.66 9.81 1.75
N ASP A 64 1.80 8.95 0.74
CA ASP A 64 2.39 9.31 -0.55
C ASP A 64 1.36 9.93 -1.50
N VAL A 65 0.11 9.47 -1.43
CA VAL A 65 -1.03 10.07 -2.15
C VAL A 65 -2.21 10.12 -1.19
N VAL A 66 -2.91 11.24 -1.16
CA VAL A 66 -4.12 11.44 -0.36
C VAL A 66 -5.21 12.05 -1.22
N VAL A 67 -6.40 11.46 -1.18
CA VAL A 67 -7.62 12.04 -1.73
C VAL A 67 -8.50 12.48 -0.57
N HIS A 68 -8.96 13.73 -0.60
CA HIS A 68 -9.85 14.27 0.41
C HIS A 68 -10.92 15.16 -0.20
N ASP A 69 -11.99 15.40 0.56
CA ASP A 69 -13.01 16.37 0.17
C ASP A 69 -12.61 17.81 0.56
N ARG A 70 -13.42 18.79 0.14
CA ARG A 70 -13.26 20.20 0.51
C ARG A 70 -13.23 20.48 2.02
N ASN A 71 -13.82 19.60 2.84
CA ASN A 71 -13.87 19.75 4.30
C ASN A 71 -12.63 19.14 4.97
N GLY A 72 -11.71 18.54 4.21
CA GLY A 72 -10.54 17.84 4.72
C GLY A 72 -10.83 16.40 5.16
N THR A 73 -12.00 15.85 4.82
CA THR A 73 -12.32 14.44 5.11
C THR A 73 -11.45 13.54 4.24
N LEU A 74 -10.63 12.69 4.87
CA LEU A 74 -9.74 11.77 4.15
C LEU A 74 -10.53 10.61 3.54
N LEU A 75 -10.48 10.48 2.22
CA LEU A 75 -11.20 9.46 1.47
C LEU A 75 -10.29 8.28 1.11
N LEU A 76 -9.15 8.56 0.48
CA LEU A 76 -8.17 7.54 0.10
C LEU A 76 -6.78 7.98 0.55
N ALA A 77 -6.03 7.09 1.17
CA ALA A 77 -4.62 7.32 1.46
C ALA A 77 -3.76 6.13 1.02
N LEU A 78 -2.66 6.43 0.30
CA LEU A 78 -1.74 5.44 -0.23
C LEU A 78 -0.35 5.60 0.38
N VAL A 79 0.24 4.50 0.85
CA VAL A 79 1.68 4.43 1.17
C VAL A 79 2.35 3.45 0.21
N ILE A 80 3.33 3.95 -0.53
CA ILE A 80 3.96 3.27 -1.64
C ILE A 80 5.36 2.80 -1.25
N SER A 81 5.73 1.60 -1.70
CA SER A 81 7.08 1.05 -1.64
C SER A 81 7.42 0.38 -2.96
N THR A 82 8.66 0.51 -3.44
CA THR A 82 9.19 -0.29 -4.56
C THR A 82 9.73 -1.65 -4.11
N THR A 83 9.68 -1.90 -2.81
CA THR A 83 9.92 -3.19 -2.18
C THR A 83 8.73 -3.51 -1.29
N TYR A 84 8.89 -4.35 -0.27
CA TYR A 84 7.85 -4.53 0.73
C TYR A 84 7.73 -3.32 1.67
N LEU A 85 6.63 -3.22 2.40
CA LEU A 85 6.43 -2.14 3.38
C LEU A 85 7.22 -2.40 4.66
N THR A 86 8.02 -1.42 5.06
CA THR A 86 8.73 -1.40 6.34
C THR A 86 7.76 -1.31 7.53
N ALA A 87 8.23 -1.63 8.74
CA ALA A 87 7.44 -1.46 9.96
C ALA A 87 6.96 -0.01 10.15
N ALA A 88 7.79 0.98 9.78
CA ALA A 88 7.42 2.39 9.82
C ALA A 88 6.27 2.71 8.85
N GLN A 89 6.33 2.20 7.61
CA GLN A 89 5.24 2.36 6.64
C GLN A 89 3.95 1.66 7.07
N GLN A 90 4.06 0.48 7.70
CA GLN A 90 2.88 -0.19 8.26
C GLN A 90 2.27 0.60 9.42
N ALA A 91 3.10 1.25 10.25
CA ALA A 91 2.61 2.16 11.29
C ALA A 91 1.93 3.41 10.68
N GLN A 92 2.48 3.98 9.60
CA GLN A 92 1.86 5.08 8.88
C GLN A 92 0.45 4.72 8.40
N LEU A 93 0.26 3.53 7.82
CA LEU A 93 -1.07 3.07 7.40
C LEU A 93 -2.06 2.96 8.57
N ARG A 94 -1.62 2.49 9.74
CA ARG A 94 -2.47 2.43 10.93
C ARG A 94 -2.89 3.82 11.39
N ASN A 95 -1.94 4.76 11.49
CA ASN A 95 -2.21 6.14 11.87
C ASN A 95 -3.22 6.80 10.89
N LEU A 96 -3.07 6.56 9.59
CA LEU A 96 -4.03 7.05 8.59
C LEU A 96 -5.43 6.46 8.79
N LYS A 97 -5.54 5.19 9.19
CA LYS A 97 -6.83 4.56 9.45
C LYS A 97 -7.49 5.05 10.75
N GLU A 98 -6.69 5.33 11.78
CA GLU A 98 -7.13 5.93 13.04
C GLU A 98 -7.70 7.34 12.84
N ARG A 99 -7.19 8.09 11.86
CA ARG A 99 -7.73 9.39 11.43
C ARG A 99 -9.02 9.31 10.61
N GLU A 100 -9.73 8.19 10.71
CA GLU A 100 -11.00 7.92 10.04
C GLU A 100 -10.94 8.01 8.51
N CYS A 101 -9.77 7.80 7.90
CA CYS A 101 -9.69 7.71 6.45
C CYS A 101 -10.54 6.54 5.93
N THR A 102 -11.37 6.81 4.92
CA THR A 102 -12.35 5.84 4.40
C THR A 102 -11.63 4.60 3.89
N LEU A 103 -10.62 4.78 3.02
CA LEU A 103 -9.84 3.70 2.44
C LEU A 103 -8.35 3.95 2.56
N VAL A 104 -7.62 2.99 3.14
CA VAL A 104 -6.17 3.09 3.36
C VAL A 104 -5.47 1.88 2.76
N PHE A 105 -4.53 2.13 1.86
CA PHE A 105 -3.75 1.10 1.19
C PHE A 105 -2.25 1.32 1.26
N GLY A 106 -1.54 0.27 1.65
CA GLY A 106 -0.14 0.10 1.29
C GLY A 106 -0.02 -0.55 -0.08
N ILE A 107 0.91 -0.09 -0.91
CA ILE A 107 1.21 -0.72 -2.20
C ILE A 107 2.71 -1.01 -2.27
N ALA A 108 3.06 -2.28 -2.41
CA ALA A 108 4.41 -2.73 -2.70
C ALA A 108 4.53 -3.09 -4.18
N PHE A 109 5.14 -2.19 -4.96
CA PHE A 109 5.43 -2.39 -6.37
C PHE A 109 6.65 -3.30 -6.57
N LEU A 110 6.45 -4.60 -6.41
CA LEU A 110 7.50 -5.61 -6.60
C LEU A 110 7.79 -5.81 -8.10
N LYS A 111 8.75 -5.05 -8.64
CA LYS A 111 9.12 -5.08 -10.08
C LYS A 111 9.42 -6.49 -10.58
N GLU A 112 10.19 -7.27 -9.82
CA GLU A 112 10.67 -8.62 -10.19
C GLU A 112 9.64 -9.73 -9.95
N LYS A 113 8.46 -9.42 -9.42
CA LYS A 113 7.40 -10.41 -9.15
C LYS A 113 6.27 -10.26 -10.17
N GLU A 114 5.54 -11.35 -10.39
CA GLU A 114 4.33 -11.37 -11.24
C GLU A 114 3.13 -10.64 -10.61
N TYR A 115 3.32 -10.04 -9.43
CA TYR A 115 2.28 -9.36 -8.68
C TYR A 115 2.81 -8.14 -7.92
N HIS A 116 1.90 -7.23 -7.60
CA HIS A 116 2.08 -6.23 -6.54
C HIS A 116 1.30 -6.65 -5.30
N LEU A 117 1.83 -6.29 -4.14
CA LEU A 117 1.20 -6.62 -2.86
C LEU A 117 0.47 -5.39 -2.34
N LEU A 118 -0.84 -5.54 -2.12
CA LEU A 118 -1.71 -4.51 -1.57
C LEU A 118 -2.00 -4.83 -0.10
N TYR A 119 -1.90 -3.83 0.75
CA TYR A 119 -2.11 -3.91 2.19
C TYR A 119 -3.31 -3.03 2.53
N ARG A 120 -4.51 -3.60 2.60
CA ARG A 120 -5.69 -2.84 3.00
C ARG A 120 -5.76 -2.81 4.52
N VAL A 121 -5.76 -1.62 5.09
CA VAL A 121 -5.84 -1.46 6.55
C VAL A 121 -7.29 -1.22 6.97
N ARG A 122 -7.77 -2.09 7.85
CA ARG A 122 -9.04 -1.96 8.58
C ARG A 122 -8.75 -1.53 10.01
N ARG A 123 -9.80 -1.29 10.81
CA ARG A 123 -9.66 -0.86 12.21
C ARG A 123 -8.97 -1.91 13.09
N ASP A 124 -9.14 -3.18 12.75
CA ASP A 124 -8.78 -4.34 13.55
C ASP A 124 -7.82 -5.31 12.84
N ALA A 125 -7.73 -5.21 11.52
CA ALA A 125 -7.01 -6.16 10.70
C ALA A 125 -6.30 -5.50 9.49
N VAL A 126 -5.33 -6.21 8.93
CA VAL A 126 -4.74 -5.90 7.64
C VAL A 126 -5.03 -7.04 6.67
N ASP A 127 -5.64 -6.70 5.54
CA ASP A 127 -5.88 -7.64 4.45
C ASP A 127 -4.78 -7.53 3.40
N TYR A 128 -4.24 -8.68 3.01
CA TYR A 128 -3.22 -8.78 1.99
C TYR A 128 -3.84 -9.26 0.68
N TYR A 129 -3.57 -8.54 -0.40
CA TYR A 129 -4.01 -8.91 -1.74
C TYR A 129 -2.85 -8.95 -2.73
N HIS A 130 -2.91 -9.90 -3.65
CA HIS A 130 -2.09 -9.87 -4.86
C HIS A 130 -2.85 -9.17 -5.98
N TYR A 131 -2.31 -8.06 -6.44
CA TYR A 131 -2.62 -7.52 -7.76
C TYR A 131 -1.74 -8.25 -8.78
N ARG A 132 -2.32 -9.13 -9.59
CA ARG A 132 -1.58 -9.93 -10.58
C ARG A 132 -1.39 -9.14 -11.86
N LYS A 133 -0.14 -8.96 -12.32
CA LYS A 133 0.19 -8.13 -13.49
C LYS A 133 -0.42 -8.66 -14.79
N HIS A 134 -0.38 -9.97 -15.00
CA HIS A 134 -0.78 -10.62 -16.26
C HIS A 134 -2.27 -10.51 -16.58
N ASN A 135 -3.15 -10.52 -15.58
CA ASN A 135 -4.60 -10.49 -15.77
C ASN A 135 -5.30 -9.37 -14.99
N GLN A 136 -4.53 -8.52 -14.30
CA GLN A 136 -5.00 -7.36 -13.55
C GLN A 136 -6.04 -7.73 -12.46
N SER A 137 -6.06 -8.99 -12.02
CA SER A 137 -6.95 -9.47 -10.98
C SER A 137 -6.40 -9.17 -9.60
N VAL A 138 -7.29 -8.85 -8.66
CA VAL A 138 -6.96 -8.67 -7.25
C VAL A 138 -7.47 -9.87 -6.47
N VAL A 139 -6.55 -10.64 -5.89
CA VAL A 139 -6.87 -11.86 -5.15
C VAL A 139 -6.46 -11.68 -3.69
N ARG A 140 -7.42 -11.84 -2.76
CA ARG A 140 -7.14 -11.83 -1.32
C ARG A 140 -6.34 -13.07 -0.94
N LEU A 141 -5.23 -12.88 -0.25
CA LEU A 141 -4.40 -13.97 0.24
C LEU A 141 -4.74 -14.34 1.68
N ARG A 142 -4.81 -13.33 2.55
CA ARG A 142 -4.86 -13.54 3.99
C ARG A 142 -5.37 -12.30 4.71
N GLU A 143 -6.02 -12.53 5.83
CA GLU A 143 -6.39 -11.54 6.84
C GLU A 143 -5.48 -11.71 8.06
N ARG A 144 -5.06 -10.60 8.68
CA ARG A 144 -4.26 -10.61 9.90
C ARG A 144 -4.80 -9.62 10.91
N ASP A 145 -5.12 -10.12 12.09
CA ASP A 145 -5.51 -9.28 13.22
C ASP A 145 -4.32 -8.46 13.75
N HIS A 146 -4.60 -7.26 14.23
CA HIS A 146 -3.59 -6.33 14.73
C HIS A 146 -2.77 -6.86 15.94
N GLY A 147 -3.21 -7.93 16.60
CA GLY A 147 -2.58 -8.49 17.81
C GLY A 147 -1.54 -9.60 17.62
N SER A 148 -1.30 -10.13 16.41
CA SER A 148 -0.27 -11.17 16.24
C SER A 148 1.10 -10.51 16.06
N ASP A 149 2.07 -10.76 16.94
CA ASP A 149 3.32 -9.98 17.08
C ASP A 149 4.51 -10.47 16.22
N GLU A 150 4.28 -11.21 15.14
CA GLU A 150 5.37 -11.66 14.26
C GLU A 150 5.47 -10.83 12.99
N GLY A 151 6.66 -10.34 12.67
CA GLY A 151 6.95 -9.37 11.61
C GLY A 151 6.26 -9.59 10.26
N GLN A 152 6.34 -8.54 9.45
CA GLN A 152 6.14 -8.55 7.99
C GLN A 152 6.42 -9.93 7.38
N LEU A 153 5.53 -10.40 6.51
CA LEU A 153 5.63 -11.68 5.79
C LEU A 153 7.07 -11.95 5.33
N LEU A 154 7.83 -12.69 6.14
CA LEU A 154 8.86 -13.58 5.63
C LEU A 154 8.08 -14.67 4.93
N LEU A 155 7.79 -14.46 3.65
CA LEU A 155 7.36 -15.54 2.76
C LEU A 155 8.47 -16.60 2.76
N GLY A 156 8.42 -17.54 3.71
CA GLY A 156 9.25 -18.75 3.77
C GLY A 156 10.76 -18.56 3.92
N ILE A 157 11.29 -17.36 4.15
CA ILE A 157 12.73 -17.20 4.46
C ILE A 157 12.91 -17.49 5.95
N GLY A 158 13.13 -18.77 6.26
CA GLY A 158 13.40 -19.23 7.62
C GLY A 158 14.50 -18.37 8.25
N THR A 159 14.16 -17.72 9.35
CA THR A 159 15.14 -17.10 10.24
C THR A 159 16.08 -18.21 10.70
N LYS A 160 17.28 -18.27 10.11
CA LYS A 160 18.36 -19.11 10.64
C LYS A 160 18.64 -18.64 12.06
N GLN A 161 18.07 -19.34 13.04
CA GLN A 161 18.41 -19.17 14.44
C GLN A 161 19.93 -19.29 14.56
N LYS A 162 20.59 -18.20 14.96
CA LYS A 162 21.98 -18.25 15.39
C LYS A 162 22.04 -19.19 16.59
N LYS A 163 22.55 -20.41 16.39
CA LYS A 163 22.95 -21.32 17.47
C LYS A 163 23.88 -20.54 18.42
N LYS A 164 23.40 -20.25 19.63
CA LYS A 164 24.28 -19.89 20.76
C LYS A 164 25.28 -21.04 20.93
N LYS A 165 26.57 -20.76 20.70
CA LYS A 165 27.64 -21.65 21.15
C LYS A 165 27.58 -21.66 22.68
N ASN A 166 27.26 -22.81 23.26
CA ASN A 166 27.47 -23.04 24.69
C ASN A 166 28.97 -22.88 24.96
N ALA A 167 29.30 -21.97 25.88
CA ALA A 167 30.64 -21.88 26.44
C ALA A 167 30.89 -23.13 27.30
N THR A 168 31.98 -23.84 27.00
CA THR A 168 32.53 -24.91 27.82
C THR A 168 33.03 -24.32 29.14
N PRO A 169 32.81 -24.93 30.30
CA PRO A 169 33.50 -24.53 31.52
C PRO A 169 34.93 -25.06 31.48
N ASP A 170 35.90 -24.16 31.69
CA ASP A 170 37.31 -24.49 31.93
C ASP A 170 37.43 -25.43 33.14
N ARG A 171 38.35 -26.39 33.02
CA ARG A 171 38.89 -27.20 34.11
C ARG A 171 40.31 -26.77 34.39
#